data_AF-A0A7S0JVI8-F1
#
_entry.id   AF-A0A7S0JVI8-F1
#
_cell.length_a   1.000
_cell.length_b   1.000
_cell.length_c   1.000
_cell.angle_alpha   90.00
_cell.angle_beta   90.00
_cell.angle_gamma   90.00
#
_symmetry.space_group_name_H-M   'P 1'
#
loop_
_entity.id
_entity.type
_entity.pdbx_description
1 polymer ?
#
loop_
_entity_poly.entity_id
_entity_poly.type
_entity_poly.pdbx_seq_one_letter_code
_entity_poly.pdbx_strand_id
1 'polypeptide(L)'
;RAALLAGDRVLVRSARLQVRTEPLAESTARAKSMTETRQATADAVAALAPPGSGLDATLQFGAFIFFEADVILPTSTYTSLGLGAAAIAIVTLVLLPHLAAVLVVVVAVASIDVMLLGSMPLFGIKLNTVSGINLLLSIGLSVDAVAHVTHAFLHADGPLRAASTMVK
;
A
#
# COMPACT_ATOMS: atom_id res chain seq x y z
N ARG A 1 21.81 34.56 4.11
CA ARG A 1 22.86 35.07 3.18
C ARG A 1 22.45 34.69 1.75
N ALA A 2 21.63 35.51 1.07
CA ALA A 2 21.26 35.32 -0.33
C ALA A 2 20.73 36.61 -0.97
N ALA A 3 21.33 37.76 -0.63
CA ALA A 3 21.04 39.01 -1.32
C ALA A 3 21.98 39.11 -2.52
N LEU A 4 21.43 39.02 -3.74
CA LEU A 4 22.15 39.44 -4.94
C LEU A 4 21.85 40.91 -5.18
N LEU A 5 22.91 41.72 -5.24
CA LEU A 5 22.81 43.13 -5.58
C LEU A 5 22.64 43.24 -7.09
N ALA A 6 21.42 43.53 -7.54
CA ALA A 6 21.15 44.00 -8.89
C ALA A 6 20.99 45.52 -8.81
N GLY A 7 22.10 46.25 -8.87
CA GLY A 7 22.13 47.69 -8.59
C GLY A 7 21.84 48.00 -7.12
N ASP A 8 21.11 49.09 -6.86
CA ASP A 8 20.79 49.62 -5.52
C ASP A 8 19.67 48.85 -4.77
N ARG A 9 19.23 47.70 -5.32
CA ARG A 9 18.13 46.90 -4.74
C ARG A 9 18.64 45.57 -4.20
N VAL A 10 18.28 45.28 -2.96
CA VAL A 10 18.48 43.99 -2.30
C VAL A 10 17.39 43.02 -2.79
N LEU A 11 17.76 42.04 -3.61
CA LEU A 11 16.84 40.96 -4.01
C LEU A 11 16.78 39.87 -2.94
N VAL A 12 15.56 39.60 -2.44
CA VAL A 12 15.29 38.45 -1.56
C VAL A 12 15.07 37.22 -2.44
N ARG A 13 16.01 36.26 -2.39
CA ARG A 13 15.92 35.00 -3.15
C ARG A 13 15.00 33.95 -2.52
N SER A 14 14.88 33.95 -1.20
CA SER A 14 14.05 33.01 -0.47
C SER A 14 13.61 33.60 0.86
N ALA A 15 12.41 33.22 1.29
CA ALA A 15 11.86 33.54 2.59
C ALA A 15 11.37 32.24 3.24
N ARG A 16 11.42 32.17 4.57
CA ARG A 16 10.84 31.07 5.34
C ARG A 16 9.84 31.65 6.34
N LEU A 17 8.61 31.15 6.29
CA LEU A 17 7.59 31.42 7.28
C LEU A 17 7.47 30.21 8.20
N GLN A 18 7.60 30.41 9.50
CA GLN A 18 7.37 29.35 10.49
C GLN A 18 5.96 29.46 11.02
N VAL A 19 5.20 28.38 10.89
CA VAL A 19 3.86 28.22 11.46
C VAL A 19 3.92 27.08 12.46
N ARG A 20 3.29 27.24 13.62
CA ARG A 20 3.14 26.17 14.61
C ARG A 20 1.77 25.55 14.46
N THR A 21 1.74 24.22 14.44
CA THR A 21 0.50 23.44 14.47
C THR A 21 0.24 22.94 15.88
N GLU A 22 -1.04 22.79 16.23
CA GLU A 22 -1.45 22.13 17.46
C GLU A 22 -1.04 20.64 17.46
N PRO A 23 -0.72 20.05 18.62
CA PRO A 23 -0.36 18.64 18.69
C PRO A 23 -1.57 17.75 18.40
N LEU A 24 -1.51 17.03 17.27
CA LEU A 24 -2.53 16.07 16.88
C LEU A 24 -2.17 14.67 17.39
N ALA A 25 -3.08 14.02 18.12
CA ALA A 25 -2.86 12.67 18.66
C ALA A 25 -3.07 11.56 17.63
N GLU A 26 -3.96 11.78 16.65
CA GLU A 26 -4.37 10.76 15.68
C GLU A 26 -3.59 10.83 14.35
N SER A 27 -3.29 9.67 13.77
CA SER A 27 -2.57 9.56 12.48
C SER A 27 -3.38 10.10 11.30
N THR A 28 -4.70 9.87 11.26
CA THR A 28 -5.61 10.40 10.24
C THR A 28 -5.69 11.93 10.29
N ALA A 29 -5.73 12.51 11.50
CA ALA A 29 -5.72 13.95 11.71
C ALA A 29 -4.39 14.59 11.25
N ARG A 30 -3.26 13.92 11.51
CA ARG A 30 -1.94 14.35 11.03
C ARG A 30 -1.83 14.32 9.50
N ALA A 31 -2.32 13.25 8.88
CA ALA A 31 -2.41 13.13 7.43
C ALA A 31 -3.26 14.25 6.81
N LYS A 32 -4.45 14.50 7.38
CA LYS A 32 -5.36 15.56 6.93
C LYS A 32 -4.73 16.95 7.07
N SER A 33 -4.13 17.24 8.22
CA SER A 33 -3.40 18.50 8.45
C SER A 33 -2.27 18.69 7.44
N MET A 34 -1.55 17.62 7.09
CA MET A 34 -0.51 17.65 6.07
C MET A 34 -1.05 18.06 4.70
N THR A 35 -2.14 17.42 4.25
CA THR A 35 -2.77 17.72 2.95
C THR A 35 -3.40 19.10 2.92
N GLU A 36 -4.05 19.53 4.02
CA GLU A 36 -4.64 20.87 4.13
C GLU A 36 -3.57 21.95 4.09
N THR A 37 -2.45 21.75 4.79
CA THR A 37 -1.34 22.71 4.77
C THR A 37 -0.72 22.78 3.37
N ARG A 38 -0.59 21.64 2.67
CA ARG A 38 -0.13 21.59 1.27
C ARG A 38 -1.04 22.38 0.35
N GLN A 39 -2.36 22.18 0.47
CA GLN A 39 -3.34 22.89 -0.36
C GLN A 39 -3.37 24.38 -0.05
N ALA A 40 -3.39 24.77 1.22
CA ALA A 40 -3.32 26.18 1.62
C ALA A 40 -2.04 26.88 1.13
N THR A 41 -0.92 26.14 1.09
CA THR A 41 0.33 26.66 0.52
C THR A 41 0.24 26.82 -0.99
N ALA A 42 -0.34 25.84 -1.70
CA ALA A 42 -0.56 25.93 -3.14
C ALA A 42 -1.49 27.10 -3.52
N ASP A 43 -2.56 27.31 -2.75
CA ASP A 43 -3.50 28.42 -2.94
C ASP A 43 -2.84 29.79 -2.68
N ALA A 44 -2.02 29.87 -1.63
CA ALA A 44 -1.24 31.08 -1.35
C ALA A 44 -0.22 31.36 -2.46
N VAL A 45 0.48 30.34 -2.97
CA VAL A 45 1.39 30.51 -4.11
C VAL A 45 0.63 30.97 -5.34
N ALA A 46 -0.51 30.37 -5.65
CA ALA A 46 -1.33 30.78 -6.79
C ALA A 46 -1.84 32.23 -6.68
N ALA A 47 -2.15 32.71 -5.46
CA ALA A 47 -2.60 34.08 -5.22
C ALA A 47 -1.46 35.11 -5.25
N LEU A 48 -0.25 34.74 -4.79
CA LEU A 48 0.90 35.64 -4.69
C LEU A 48 1.82 35.61 -5.92
N ALA A 49 1.83 34.52 -6.70
CA ALA A 49 2.75 34.36 -7.82
C ALA A 49 2.23 35.09 -9.08
N PRO A 50 3.03 35.98 -9.69
CA PRO A 50 2.71 36.52 -11.02
C PRO A 50 2.62 35.40 -12.06
N PRO A 51 1.74 35.50 -13.07
CA PRO A 51 1.65 34.52 -14.15
C PRO A 51 3.02 34.39 -14.85
N GLY A 52 3.57 33.17 -14.92
CA GLY A 52 4.86 32.89 -15.57
C GLY A 52 6.11 33.13 -14.71
N SER A 53 5.98 33.38 -13.42
CA SER A 53 7.11 33.69 -12.52
C SER A 53 7.95 32.49 -12.06
N GLY A 54 7.45 31.26 -12.20
CA GLY A 54 8.16 30.04 -11.80
C GLY A 54 8.45 29.93 -10.29
N LEU A 55 7.76 30.73 -9.46
CA LEU A 55 7.89 30.69 -8.00
C LEU A 55 7.15 29.47 -7.44
N ASP A 56 7.84 28.71 -6.59
CA ASP A 56 7.30 27.54 -5.91
C ASP A 56 7.56 27.65 -4.39
N ALA A 57 6.68 27.08 -3.59
CA ALA A 57 6.81 27.05 -2.13
C ALA A 57 6.73 25.61 -1.62
N THR A 58 7.71 25.25 -0.79
CA THR A 58 7.80 23.91 -0.22
C THR A 58 7.54 23.94 1.28
N LEU A 59 6.85 22.92 1.78
CA LEU A 59 6.63 22.73 3.21
C LEU A 59 7.73 21.86 3.78
N GLN A 60 8.37 22.33 4.85
CA GLN A 60 9.45 21.60 5.51
C GLN A 60 9.18 21.46 7.01
N PHE A 61 8.77 20.26 7.42
CA PHE A 61 8.68 19.86 8.82
C PHE A 61 9.13 18.40 8.96
N GLY A 62 9.95 18.10 9.97
CA GLY A 62 10.63 16.80 10.08
C GLY A 62 9.69 15.60 10.14
N ALA A 63 8.46 15.77 10.65
CA ALA A 63 7.49 14.69 10.70
C ALA A 63 6.62 14.53 9.43
N PHE A 64 6.75 15.41 8.42
CA PHE A 64 5.97 15.28 7.17
C PHE A 64 6.25 13.95 6.47
N ILE A 65 7.49 13.45 6.53
CA ILE A 65 7.88 12.19 5.89
C ILE A 65 7.04 11.02 6.43
N PHE A 66 6.77 11.01 7.75
CA PHE A 66 5.95 9.96 8.36
C PHE A 66 4.46 10.11 8.03
N PHE A 67 3.94 11.34 7.98
CA PHE A 67 2.54 11.59 7.65
C PHE A 67 2.24 11.27 6.18
N GLU A 68 3.21 11.52 5.30
CA GLU A 68 3.13 11.17 3.89
C GLU A 68 3.14 9.66 3.68
N ALA A 69 3.98 8.93 4.42
CA ALA A 69 3.94 7.49 4.43
C ALA A 69 2.56 6.97 4.88
N ASP A 70 2.00 7.51 5.97
CA ASP A 70 0.67 7.14 6.47
C ASP A 70 -0.44 7.35 5.43
N VAL A 71 -0.36 8.39 4.60
CA VAL A 71 -1.33 8.65 3.51
C VAL A 71 -1.22 7.65 2.36
N ILE A 72 0.02 7.29 1.98
CA ILE A 72 0.27 6.44 0.80
C ILE A 72 0.09 4.95 1.16
N LEU A 73 0.34 4.59 2.41
CA LEU A 73 0.32 3.22 2.92
C LEU A 73 -0.94 2.42 2.57
N PRO A 74 -2.18 2.89 2.83
CA PRO A 74 -3.37 2.09 2.56
C PRO A 74 -3.50 1.77 1.06
N THR A 75 -3.36 2.76 0.19
CA THR A 75 -3.46 2.58 -1.26
C THR A 75 -2.38 1.64 -1.81
N SER A 76 -1.14 1.81 -1.36
CA SER A 76 -0.04 0.91 -1.75
C SER A 76 -0.30 -0.51 -1.26
N THR A 77 -0.77 -0.69 -0.02
CA THR A 77 -1.01 -2.01 0.56
C THR A 77 -2.08 -2.78 -0.20
N TYR A 78 -3.24 -2.15 -0.48
CA TYR A 78 -4.31 -2.80 -1.25
C TYR A 78 -3.86 -3.14 -2.68
N THR A 79 -3.10 -2.24 -3.32
CA THR A 79 -2.59 -2.48 -4.67
C THR A 79 -1.60 -3.65 -4.68
N SER A 80 -0.67 -3.69 -3.73
CA SER A 80 0.31 -4.77 -3.59
C SER A 80 -0.36 -6.11 -3.24
N LEU A 81 -1.38 -6.10 -2.38
CA LEU A 81 -2.17 -7.29 -2.03
C LEU A 81 -2.88 -7.86 -3.26
N GLY A 82 -3.55 -7.00 -4.04
CA GLY A 82 -4.23 -7.38 -5.27
C GLY A 82 -3.27 -7.90 -6.34
N LEU A 83 -2.13 -7.24 -6.53
CA LEU A 83 -1.09 -7.70 -7.48
C LEU A 83 -0.49 -9.04 -7.05
N GLY A 84 -0.24 -9.21 -5.75
CA GLY A 84 0.28 -10.45 -5.18
C GLY A 84 -0.68 -11.63 -5.38
N ALA A 85 -1.96 -11.43 -5.04
CA ALA A 85 -2.99 -12.44 -5.27
C ALA A 85 -3.14 -12.80 -6.76
N ALA A 86 -3.08 -11.81 -7.66
CA ALA A 86 -3.12 -12.04 -9.10
C ALA A 86 -1.90 -12.83 -9.60
N ALA A 87 -0.69 -12.49 -9.13
CA ALA A 87 0.54 -13.20 -9.49
C ALA A 87 0.48 -14.68 -9.07
N ILE A 88 -0.04 -14.95 -7.87
CA ILE A 88 -0.24 -16.32 -7.38
C ILE A 88 -1.28 -17.09 -8.18
N ALA A 89 -2.39 -16.46 -8.56
CA ALA A 89 -3.38 -17.09 -9.42
C ALA A 89 -2.75 -17.53 -10.75
N ILE A 90 -1.85 -16.70 -11.31
CA ILE A 90 -1.11 -17.03 -12.54
C ILE A 90 -0.13 -18.19 -12.31
N VAL A 91 0.68 -18.14 -11.24
CA VAL A 91 1.67 -19.19 -10.95
C VAL A 91 1.00 -20.54 -10.69
N THR A 92 -0.10 -20.55 -9.94
CA THR A 92 -0.88 -21.77 -9.66
C THR A 92 -1.55 -22.32 -10.92
N LEU A 93 -2.00 -21.46 -11.85
CA LEU A 93 -2.52 -21.89 -13.15
C LEU A 93 -1.46 -22.57 -14.02
N VAL A 94 -0.21 -22.09 -13.97
CA VAL A 94 0.92 -22.72 -14.67
C VAL A 94 1.28 -24.07 -14.04
N LEU A 95 1.23 -24.16 -12.71
CA LEU A 95 1.65 -25.36 -11.97
C LEU A 95 0.59 -26.48 -12.02
N LEU A 96 -0.69 -26.13 -12.08
CA LEU A 96 -1.82 -27.04 -12.02
C LEU A 96 -2.71 -26.82 -13.26
N PRO A 97 -2.64 -27.67 -14.31
CA PRO A 97 -3.44 -27.50 -15.53
C PRO A 97 -4.96 -27.74 -15.34
N HIS A 98 -5.44 -27.86 -14.09
CA HIS A 98 -6.84 -28.11 -13.77
C HIS A 98 -7.50 -26.87 -13.16
N LEU A 99 -8.37 -26.21 -13.93
CA LEU A 99 -9.00 -24.94 -13.56
C LEU A 99 -9.80 -24.98 -12.25
N ALA A 100 -10.50 -26.09 -11.97
CA ALA A 100 -11.23 -26.25 -10.71
C ALA A 100 -10.31 -26.24 -9.47
N ALA A 101 -9.10 -26.80 -9.56
CA ALA A 101 -8.15 -26.79 -8.46
C ALA A 101 -7.64 -25.36 -8.19
N VAL A 102 -7.33 -24.62 -9.27
CA VAL A 102 -6.90 -23.21 -9.18
C VAL A 102 -7.95 -22.35 -8.49
N LEU A 103 -9.24 -22.53 -8.84
CA LEU A 103 -10.33 -21.77 -8.22
C LEU A 103 -10.41 -22.02 -6.70
N VAL A 104 -10.24 -23.27 -6.26
CA VAL A 104 -10.24 -23.62 -4.84
C VAL A 104 -9.05 -22.96 -4.12
N VAL A 105 -7.86 -22.96 -4.74
CA VAL A 105 -6.68 -22.30 -4.16
C VAL A 105 -6.89 -20.80 -4.03
N VAL A 106 -7.37 -20.14 -5.07
CA VAL A 106 -7.61 -18.68 -5.06
C VAL A 106 -8.64 -18.30 -4.00
N VAL A 107 -9.73 -19.07 -3.87
CA VAL A 107 -10.75 -18.82 -2.84
C VAL A 107 -10.20 -19.05 -1.43
N ALA A 108 -9.40 -20.09 -1.23
CA ALA A 108 -8.77 -20.37 0.07
C ALA A 108 -7.84 -19.23 0.51
N VAL A 109 -6.99 -18.74 -0.40
CA VAL A 109 -6.07 -17.63 -0.15
C VAL A 109 -6.84 -16.34 0.16
N ALA A 110 -7.83 -16.00 -0.67
CA ALA A 110 -8.66 -14.81 -0.46
C ALA A 110 -9.40 -14.86 0.89
N SER A 111 -9.86 -16.05 1.30
CA SER A 111 -10.51 -16.24 2.61
C SER A 111 -9.55 -15.97 3.77
N ILE A 112 -8.28 -16.35 3.66
CA ILE A 112 -7.27 -16.12 4.71
C ILE A 112 -6.91 -14.64 4.79
N ASP A 113 -6.78 -13.96 3.65
CA ASP A 113 -6.52 -12.52 3.61
C ASP A 113 -7.66 -11.70 4.21
N VAL A 114 -8.91 -12.06 3.87
CA VAL A 114 -10.10 -11.43 4.46
C VAL A 114 -10.17 -11.68 5.97
N MET A 115 -9.79 -12.88 6.43
CA MET A 115 -9.73 -13.19 7.86
C MET A 115 -8.67 -12.32 8.57
N LEU A 116 -7.47 -12.18 8.01
CA LEU A 116 -6.43 -11.33 8.60
C LEU A 116 -6.88 -9.86 8.63
N LEU A 117 -7.38 -9.32 7.52
CA LEU A 117 -7.90 -7.95 7.46
C LEU A 117 -9.06 -7.72 8.44
N GLY A 118 -9.98 -8.68 8.54
CA GLY A 118 -11.10 -8.65 9.48
C GLY A 118 -10.68 -8.75 10.95
N SER A 119 -9.53 -9.38 11.23
CA SER A 119 -9.00 -9.50 12.59
C SER A 119 -8.29 -8.24 13.10
N MET A 120 -7.81 -7.37 12.21
CA MET A 120 -7.11 -6.13 12.59
C MET A 120 -7.91 -5.23 13.55
N PRO A 121 -9.21 -4.94 13.32
CA PRO A 121 -10.00 -4.16 14.27
C PRO A 121 -10.26 -4.90 15.60
N LEU A 122 -10.33 -6.24 15.60
CA LEU A 122 -10.53 -7.03 16.83
C LEU A 122 -9.33 -6.95 17.77
N PHE A 123 -8.12 -6.95 17.21
CA PHE A 123 -6.87 -6.84 17.97
C PHE A 123 -6.38 -5.40 18.17
N GLY A 124 -7.12 -4.39 17.67
CA GLY A 124 -6.72 -2.99 17.73
C GLY A 124 -5.44 -2.67 16.95
N ILE A 125 -5.09 -3.50 15.97
CA ILE A 125 -3.88 -3.33 15.14
C ILE A 125 -4.20 -2.34 14.02
N LYS A 126 -3.45 -1.24 13.96
CA LYS A 126 -3.56 -0.26 12.88
C LYS A 126 -2.81 -0.74 11.64
N LEU A 127 -3.36 -0.43 10.46
CA LEU A 127 -2.72 -0.72 9.19
C LEU A 127 -1.52 0.21 8.99
N ASN A 128 -0.33 -0.36 9.15
CA ASN A 128 0.97 0.27 8.94
C ASN A 128 1.84 -0.58 7.98
N THR A 129 3.04 -0.09 7.63
CA THR A 129 3.98 -0.80 6.74
C THR A 129 4.28 -2.23 7.20
N VAL A 130 4.51 -2.43 8.50
CA VAL A 130 4.87 -3.74 9.07
C VAL A 130 3.70 -4.72 8.94
N SER A 131 2.49 -4.28 9.26
CA SER A 131 1.27 -5.07 9.12
C SER A 131 0.94 -5.37 7.64
N GLY A 132 1.21 -4.44 6.73
CA GLY A 132 1.08 -4.65 5.29
C GLY A 132 2.06 -5.72 4.77
N ILE A 133 3.31 -5.70 5.25
CA ILE A 133 4.29 -6.76 4.94
C ILE A 133 3.83 -8.10 5.51
N ASN A 134 3.31 -8.13 6.73
CA ASN A 134 2.79 -9.36 7.33
C ASN A 134 1.61 -9.95 6.55
N LEU A 135 0.71 -9.10 6.05
CA LEU A 135 -0.37 -9.52 5.15
C LEU A 135 0.20 -10.16 3.87
N LEU A 136 1.20 -9.52 3.26
CA LEU A 136 1.81 -10.03 2.03
C LEU A 136 2.58 -11.34 2.26
N LEU A 137 3.26 -11.48 3.41
CA LEU A 137 3.93 -12.72 3.81
C LEU A 137 2.91 -13.85 4.06
N SER A 138 1.77 -13.52 4.67
CA SER A 138 0.68 -14.48 4.92
C SER A 138 0.18 -15.10 3.62
N ILE A 139 0.05 -14.32 2.55
CA ILE A 139 -0.32 -14.82 1.23
C ILE A 139 0.67 -15.91 0.76
N GLY A 140 1.98 -15.64 0.82
CA GLY A 140 3.00 -16.58 0.35
C GLY A 140 2.98 -17.91 1.11
N LEU A 141 2.87 -17.84 2.44
CA LEU A 141 2.81 -19.03 3.30
C LEU A 141 1.51 -19.82 3.11
N SER A 142 0.39 -19.12 2.92
CA SER A 142 -0.90 -19.75 2.66
C SER A 142 -0.90 -20.55 1.35
N VAL A 143 -0.35 -19.96 0.28
CA VAL A 143 -0.32 -20.60 -1.04
C VAL A 143 0.56 -21.84 -1.04
N ASP A 144 1.72 -21.78 -0.37
CA ASP A 144 2.63 -22.91 -0.27
C ASP A 144 1.95 -24.13 0.34
N ALA A 145 1.26 -23.95 1.47
CA ALA A 145 0.52 -25.02 2.14
C ALA A 145 -0.59 -25.60 1.24
N VAL A 146 -1.38 -24.74 0.58
CA VAL A 146 -2.48 -25.20 -0.28
C VAL A 146 -1.93 -25.90 -1.54
N ALA A 147 -0.88 -25.38 -2.16
CA ALA A 147 -0.25 -25.97 -3.33
C ALA A 147 0.33 -27.36 -3.02
N HIS A 148 1.01 -27.52 -1.88
CA HIS A 148 1.51 -28.82 -1.44
C HIS A 148 0.39 -29.85 -1.25
N VAL A 149 -0.71 -29.46 -0.60
CA VAL A 149 -1.87 -30.34 -0.40
C VAL A 149 -2.55 -30.69 -1.71
N THR A 150 -2.78 -29.71 -2.59
CA THR A 150 -3.39 -29.95 -3.91
C THR A 150 -2.49 -30.82 -4.81
N HIS A 151 -1.19 -30.56 -4.81
CA HIS A 151 -0.23 -31.35 -5.58
C HIS A 151 -0.18 -32.81 -5.09
N ALA A 152 -0.13 -33.02 -3.76
CA ALA A 152 -0.18 -34.34 -3.17
C ALA A 152 -1.50 -35.05 -3.49
N PHE A 153 -2.63 -34.36 -3.44
CA PHE A 153 -3.94 -34.93 -3.79
C PHE A 153 -4.06 -35.31 -5.28
N LEU A 154 -3.42 -34.57 -6.17
CA LEU A 154 -3.40 -34.90 -7.60
C LEU A 154 -2.49 -36.08 -7.93
N HIS A 155 -1.40 -36.26 -7.17
CA HIS A 155 -0.45 -37.36 -7.36
C HIS A 155 -0.74 -38.60 -6.50
N ALA A 156 -1.68 -38.50 -5.55
CA ALA A 156 -2.10 -39.65 -4.74
C ALA A 156 -3.09 -40.53 -5.52
N ASP A 157 -2.70 -41.77 -5.77
CA ASP A 157 -3.57 -42.82 -6.30
C ASP A 157 -4.54 -43.30 -5.22
N GLY A 158 -5.73 -42.69 -5.16
CA GLY A 158 -6.79 -43.11 -4.27
C GLY A 158 -7.52 -44.37 -4.78
N PRO A 159 -7.93 -45.31 -3.91
CA PRO A 159 -8.62 -46.55 -4.31
C PRO A 159 -9.94 -46.31 -5.06
N LEU A 160 -10.55 -45.12 -4.95
CA LEU A 160 -11.76 -44.72 -5.69
C LEU A 160 -11.48 -44.31 -7.15
N ARG A 161 -10.23 -43.95 -7.52
CA ARG A 161 -9.83 -43.67 -8.91
C ARG A 161 -9.49 -44.94 -9.69
N ALA A 162 -8.99 -45.97 -9.01
CA ALA A 162 -8.79 -47.29 -9.60
C ALA A 162 -10.11 -47.93 -10.08
N ALA A 163 -11.23 -47.64 -9.42
CA ALA A 163 -12.55 -48.11 -9.85
C ALA A 163 -13.07 -47.41 -11.12
N SER A 164 -12.72 -46.15 -11.38
CA SER A 164 -13.17 -45.43 -12.58
C SER A 164 -12.30 -45.70 -13.82
N THR A 165 -11.07 -46.18 -13.65
CA THR A 165 -10.22 -46.65 -14.76
C THR A 165 -10.43 -48.12 -15.10
N MET A 166 -11.07 -48.91 -14.23
CA MET A 166 -11.44 -50.31 -14.51
C MET A 166 -12.77 -50.48 -15.28
N VAL A 167 -13.45 -49.38 -15.64
CA VAL A 167 -14.73 -49.36 -16.39
C VAL A 167 -14.56 -48.74 -17.80
N LYS A 168 -13.32 -48.51 -18.25
CA LYS A 168 -13.00 -48.25 -19.66
C LYS A 168 -12.29 -49.45 -20.26
#